data_AF-A0A936IYD5-F1
#
_entry.id   AF-A0A936IYD5-F1
#
_cell.length_a   1.000
_cell.length_b   1.000
_cell.length_c   1.000
_cell.angle_alpha   90.00
_cell.angle_beta   90.00
_cell.angle_gamma   90.00
#
_symmetry.space_group_name_H-M   'P 1'
#
loop_
_entity.id
_entity.type
_entity.pdbx_description
1 polymer ?
#
loop_
_entity_poly.entity_id
_entity_poly.type
_entity_poly.pdbx_seq_one_letter_code
_entity_poly.pdbx_strand_id
1 'polypeptide(L)'
;MKIAGYSALLAVFGIAASASTSAQGVNVGDRKFKVVVSDTVKVKPATAGPKAVPTPMVVGRTRIATEPKAAETLVSTRSPSTDDRSLSFREIKSKIAEAKRQMQTRPIATSSVGSVFEGIEIVRIAFHDWRSDEIDYAVITKEAFLSTAEDKVVTSQNGRNLTIRTIRGNGVNTPITVTDNTGMQHLPLMVQYPVVRNGKYIETAYYMSTHPGLVTTEVVNAGRIYVRNVIEIARERLRSRGILIQPKTADIAERLAAVEHVDHLRFRTEPHKAIYDDVYTLFALNEGQTYRYAVSSAGAGGMVQMIPSTYRMVRAQFPQVPLMPDFVEGMRDHVNAAQAMLLYMQWTWDDLRSRPAISSAILSGIAKQEQLMAAGYNSNPARLAGYIDRGGPAWTNLIPRETKIYLQIYESVERHVPMNERTR
;
A
#
# COMPACT_ATOMS: atom_id res chain seq x y z
N MET A 1 -71.17 56.95 -37.08
CA MET A 1 -70.32 57.76 -37.98
C MET A 1 -68.85 57.41 -37.69
N LYS A 2 -68.18 56.72 -38.64
CA LYS A 2 -66.76 56.28 -38.74
C LYS A 2 -66.10 55.61 -37.50
N ILE A 3 -65.91 54.28 -37.45
CA ILE A 3 -64.88 53.40 -38.11
C ILE A 3 -63.47 53.69 -37.55
N ALA A 4 -62.57 52.80 -37.11
CA ALA A 4 -62.36 51.34 -36.98
C ALA A 4 -61.14 51.18 -36.01
N GLY A 5 -60.73 50.04 -35.45
CA GLY A 5 -61.09 48.63 -35.57
C GLY A 5 -59.95 47.78 -34.96
N TYR A 6 -60.33 46.67 -34.30
CA TYR A 6 -59.71 45.31 -34.29
C TYR A 6 -58.19 45.17 -34.08
N SER A 7 -57.61 44.22 -33.34
CA SER A 7 -57.92 42.94 -32.66
C SER A 7 -56.62 42.62 -31.88
N ALA A 8 -56.47 41.75 -30.87
CA ALA A 8 -57.08 40.49 -30.45
C ALA A 8 -56.77 40.33 -28.93
N LEU A 9 -57.72 39.94 -28.07
CA LEU A 9 -57.94 38.56 -27.55
C LEU A 9 -56.64 37.90 -27.02
N LEU A 10 -56.52 37.34 -25.81
CA LEU A 10 -57.36 36.69 -24.78
C LEU A 10 -56.46 36.59 -23.52
N ALA A 11 -56.83 36.28 -22.28
CA ALA A 11 -58.04 36.03 -21.48
C ALA A 11 -57.51 35.89 -20.04
N VAL A 12 -57.97 36.68 -19.07
CA VAL A 12 -59.09 36.41 -18.15
C VAL A 12 -58.79 35.32 -17.09
N PHE A 13 -58.74 35.79 -15.83
CA PHE A 13 -59.34 35.31 -14.56
C PHE A 13 -59.57 33.80 -14.37
N GLY A 14 -59.46 33.21 -13.18
CA GLY A 14 -59.46 33.74 -11.83
C GLY A 14 -60.14 32.72 -10.90
N ILE A 15 -59.72 32.72 -9.63
CA ILE A 15 -60.47 32.34 -8.42
C ILE A 15 -61.01 30.90 -8.33
N ALA A 16 -60.44 30.13 -7.40
CA ALA A 16 -61.22 29.33 -6.48
C ALA A 16 -60.55 29.35 -5.09
N ALA A 17 -61.31 29.81 -4.11
CA ALA A 17 -60.95 29.87 -2.70
C ALA A 17 -61.08 28.49 -2.04
N SER A 18 -60.18 28.19 -1.11
CA SER A 18 -60.44 27.27 -0.01
C SER A 18 -59.69 27.76 1.23
N ALA A 19 -60.45 28.30 2.18
CA ALA A 19 -60.04 28.42 3.58
C ALA A 19 -59.83 26.99 4.14
N SER A 20 -58.84 26.70 4.98
CA SER A 20 -58.92 27.05 6.41
C SER A 20 -57.57 26.79 7.12
N THR A 21 -57.10 27.84 7.79
CA THR A 21 -56.47 27.93 9.12
C THR A 21 -55.77 26.72 9.77
N SER A 22 -54.45 26.89 10.02
CA SER A 22 -53.68 26.73 11.27
C SER A 22 -52.21 26.40 10.89
N ALA A 23 -51.12 26.91 11.46
CA ALA A 23 -50.86 27.79 12.58
C ALA A 23 -49.57 28.59 12.27
N GLN A 24 -49.44 29.77 12.87
CA GLN A 24 -48.37 30.75 12.66
C GLN A 24 -46.99 30.22 13.10
N GLY A 25 -46.00 30.43 12.23
CA GLY A 25 -44.60 30.62 12.62
C GLY A 25 -44.34 32.07 13.00
N VAL A 26 -43.34 32.31 13.87
CA VAL A 26 -42.78 33.63 14.13
C VAL A 26 -41.28 33.64 13.84
N ASN A 27 -41.00 34.28 12.71
CA ASN A 27 -39.96 35.24 12.37
C ASN A 27 -38.49 35.07 12.80
N VAL A 28 -37.67 35.20 11.76
CA VAL A 28 -36.22 35.32 11.69
C VAL A 28 -35.81 36.73 12.13
N GLY A 29 -34.84 36.82 13.04
CA GLY A 29 -34.21 38.05 13.45
C GLY A 29 -32.69 37.97 13.27
N ASP A 30 -32.16 38.96 12.54
CA ASP A 30 -30.75 39.28 12.32
C ASP A 30 -29.81 38.94 13.49
N ARG A 31 -28.73 38.21 13.20
CA ARG A 31 -27.54 38.20 14.06
C ARG A 31 -26.25 38.38 13.26
N LYS A 32 -25.72 39.59 13.42
CA LYS A 32 -24.37 40.04 13.10
C LYS A 32 -23.32 39.03 13.62
N PHE A 33 -22.43 38.58 12.75
CA PHE A 33 -21.26 37.80 13.14
C PHE A 33 -20.25 38.68 13.86
N LYS A 34 -20.01 38.38 15.15
CA LYS A 34 -18.96 39.00 15.97
C LYS A 34 -17.71 38.13 15.83
N VAL A 35 -16.70 38.63 15.12
CA VAL A 35 -15.35 38.08 15.10
C VAL A 35 -14.72 38.33 16.47
N VAL A 36 -14.37 37.26 17.18
CA VAL A 36 -13.56 37.34 18.40
C VAL A 36 -12.17 36.84 18.05
N VAL A 37 -11.25 37.80 17.89
CA VAL A 37 -9.81 37.60 17.99
C VAL A 37 -9.47 37.62 19.47
N SER A 38 -8.78 36.61 19.96
CA SER A 38 -8.14 36.67 21.27
C SER A 38 -6.75 36.08 21.17
N ASP A 39 -5.77 36.98 21.22
CA ASP A 39 -4.35 36.71 21.43
C ASP A 39 -4.03 36.37 22.89
N THR A 40 -2.96 35.60 23.05
CA THR A 40 -2.10 35.42 24.24
C THR A 40 -2.68 34.74 25.48
N VAL A 41 -2.29 33.47 25.69
CA VAL A 41 -2.14 32.87 27.04
C VAL A 41 -0.86 32.04 27.13
N LYS A 42 -0.16 32.25 28.25
CA LYS A 42 1.14 31.72 28.70
C LYS A 42 1.24 30.20 28.72
N VAL A 43 2.43 29.70 28.37
CA VAL A 43 2.84 28.29 28.46
C VAL A 43 2.90 27.84 29.93
N LYS A 44 2.25 26.72 30.24
CA LYS A 44 2.41 25.94 31.48
C LYS A 44 2.97 24.55 31.12
N PRO A 45 3.86 23.92 31.93
CA PRO A 45 4.58 22.71 31.52
C PRO A 45 3.65 21.52 31.32
N ALA A 46 3.91 20.73 30.28
CA ALA A 46 3.12 19.56 29.91
C ALA A 46 3.20 18.48 31.00
N THR A 47 2.06 18.18 31.61
CA THR A 47 1.81 16.97 32.39
C THR A 47 1.88 15.75 31.48
N ALA A 48 2.46 14.66 31.99
CA ALA A 48 2.71 13.41 31.28
C ALA A 48 1.47 12.89 30.52
N GLY A 49 1.61 12.76 29.19
CA GLY A 49 0.59 12.16 28.34
C GLY A 49 0.50 10.63 28.53
N PRO A 50 -0.64 10.01 28.16
CA PRO A 50 -0.85 8.57 28.34
C PRO A 50 0.15 7.74 27.54
N LYS A 51 0.63 6.63 28.14
CA LYS A 51 1.50 5.64 27.50
C LYS A 51 0.89 5.14 26.18
N ALA A 52 1.68 5.18 25.11
CA ALA A 52 1.34 4.57 23.84
C ALA A 52 1.12 3.06 24.03
N VAL A 53 -0.09 2.60 23.72
CA VAL A 53 -0.45 1.18 23.64
C VAL A 53 0.01 0.65 22.27
N PRO A 54 0.60 -0.55 22.19
CA PRO A 54 1.08 -1.11 20.92
C PRO A 54 -0.08 -1.37 19.95
N THR A 55 0.06 -0.90 18.71
CA THR A 55 -0.93 -1.10 17.65
C THR A 55 -0.67 -2.41 16.91
N PRO A 56 -1.65 -3.32 16.80
CA PRO A 56 -1.57 -4.44 15.88
C PRO A 56 -1.92 -3.99 14.45
N MET A 57 -1.20 -4.50 13.45
CA MET A 57 -1.72 -4.59 12.08
C MET A 57 -2.98 -5.45 12.12
N VAL A 58 -4.11 -4.90 11.69
CA VAL A 58 -5.39 -5.61 11.61
C VAL A 58 -5.34 -6.57 10.41
N VAL A 59 -5.09 -7.84 10.70
CA VAL A 59 -5.59 -8.99 9.94
C VAL A 59 -6.49 -9.78 10.89
N GLY A 60 -7.60 -10.31 10.36
CA GLY A 60 -8.79 -10.75 11.10
C GLY A 60 -8.57 -11.59 12.37
N ARG A 61 -9.46 -11.36 13.35
CA ARG A 61 -9.61 -12.17 14.58
C ARG A 61 -9.99 -13.61 14.23
N THR A 62 -9.22 -14.57 14.71
CA THR A 62 -9.69 -15.95 14.94
C THR A 62 -9.59 -16.26 16.43
N ARG A 63 -10.66 -16.80 17.00
CA ARG A 63 -10.78 -17.17 18.42
C ARG A 63 -9.80 -18.31 18.75
N ILE A 64 -9.18 -18.21 19.92
CA ILE A 64 -8.36 -19.25 20.53
C ILE A 64 -9.28 -20.40 20.96
N ALA A 65 -9.08 -21.59 20.40
CA ALA A 65 -9.52 -22.85 20.98
C ALA A 65 -8.26 -23.65 21.37
N THR A 66 -8.35 -24.24 22.55
CA THR A 66 -7.36 -25.03 23.31
C THR A 66 -6.59 -26.07 22.51
N GLU A 67 -5.31 -26.24 22.87
CA GLU A 67 -4.39 -27.30 22.42
C GLU A 67 -5.01 -28.70 22.53
N PRO A 68 -4.62 -29.62 21.63
CA PRO A 68 -3.63 -30.60 22.07
C PRO A 68 -2.53 -30.95 21.05
N LYS A 69 -1.33 -31.15 21.63
CA LYS A 69 -0.28 -32.14 21.34
C LYS A 69 0.21 -32.34 19.90
N ALA A 70 1.52 -32.09 19.77
CA ALA A 70 2.37 -32.27 18.60
C ALA A 70 2.20 -33.63 17.89
N ALA A 71 1.91 -33.56 16.59
CA ALA A 71 2.25 -34.58 15.62
C ALA A 71 3.26 -33.96 14.64
N GLU A 72 4.47 -34.51 14.61
CA GLU A 72 5.51 -34.21 13.64
C GLU A 72 4.95 -34.46 12.23
N THR A 73 4.57 -33.38 11.55
CA THR A 73 4.24 -33.46 10.12
C THR A 73 5.51 -33.15 9.36
N LEU A 74 6.15 -34.20 8.86
CA LEU A 74 7.26 -34.15 7.91
C LEU A 74 6.90 -33.17 6.79
N VAL A 75 7.58 -32.02 6.77
CA VAL A 75 7.49 -31.04 5.69
C VAL A 75 8.08 -31.71 4.46
N SER A 76 7.17 -32.09 3.55
CA SER A 76 7.51 -32.57 2.22
C SER A 76 8.42 -31.54 1.55
N THR A 77 9.68 -31.93 1.35
CA THR A 77 10.58 -31.30 0.40
C THR A 77 9.87 -31.23 -0.94
N ARG A 78 9.61 -30.01 -1.43
CA ARG A 78 9.09 -29.76 -2.78
C ARG A 78 10.00 -30.47 -3.79
N SER A 79 9.57 -31.64 -4.26
CA SER A 79 10.03 -32.17 -5.54
C SER A 79 9.54 -31.21 -6.63
N PRO A 80 10.38 -30.85 -7.62
CA PRO A 80 9.93 -30.08 -8.78
C PRO A 80 8.91 -30.94 -9.54
N SER A 81 7.65 -30.53 -9.55
CA SER A 81 6.65 -31.13 -10.43
C SER A 81 7.02 -30.78 -11.88
N THR A 82 7.19 -31.81 -12.69
CA THR A 82 7.69 -31.86 -14.06
C THR A 82 6.77 -31.23 -15.13
N ASP A 83 6.22 -30.05 -14.89
CA ASP A 83 5.58 -29.21 -15.93
C ASP A 83 6.05 -27.76 -15.71
N ASP A 84 7.35 -27.52 -15.93
CA ASP A 84 8.04 -26.25 -15.67
C ASP A 84 7.77 -25.22 -16.80
N ARG A 85 6.48 -25.06 -17.16
CA ARG A 85 6.05 -24.04 -18.10
C ARG A 85 6.09 -22.69 -17.40
N SER A 86 7.10 -21.90 -17.72
CA SER A 86 7.22 -20.52 -17.28
C SER A 86 7.26 -19.58 -18.48
N LEU A 87 6.59 -18.44 -18.35
CA LEU A 87 6.68 -17.35 -19.31
C LEU A 87 7.90 -16.48 -18.97
N SER A 88 8.60 -15.97 -19.99
CA SER A 88 9.58 -14.90 -19.80
C SER A 88 8.91 -13.63 -19.26
N PHE A 89 9.68 -12.72 -18.65
CA PHE A 89 9.15 -11.46 -18.14
C PHE A 89 8.41 -10.65 -19.22
N ARG A 90 8.94 -10.65 -20.44
CA ARG A 90 8.31 -9.96 -21.59
C ARG A 90 6.95 -10.57 -21.92
N GLU A 91 6.84 -11.90 -21.93
CA GLU A 91 5.58 -12.61 -22.18
C GLU A 91 4.58 -12.38 -21.05
N ILE A 92 5.03 -12.44 -19.79
CA ILE A 92 4.21 -12.11 -18.62
C ILE A 92 3.62 -10.71 -18.76
N LYS A 93 4.44 -9.70 -19.04
CA LYS A 93 3.98 -8.31 -19.23
C LYS A 93 3.01 -8.18 -20.40
N SER A 94 3.26 -8.90 -21.50
CA SER A 94 2.37 -8.91 -22.66
C SER A 94 0.99 -9.50 -22.32
N LYS A 95 0.94 -10.68 -21.68
CA LYS A 95 -0.31 -11.33 -21.27
C LYS A 95 -1.06 -10.51 -20.22
N ILE A 96 -0.36 -9.87 -19.27
CA ILE A 96 -0.98 -8.93 -18.31
C ILE A 96 -1.59 -7.72 -19.02
N ALA A 97 -0.87 -7.12 -19.97
CA ALA A 97 -1.37 -5.97 -20.73
C ALA A 97 -2.62 -6.33 -21.55
N GLU A 98 -2.60 -7.52 -22.15
CA GLU A 98 -3.76 -8.07 -22.86
C GLU A 98 -4.95 -8.32 -21.93
N ALA A 99 -4.73 -9.01 -20.80
CA ALA A 99 -5.76 -9.26 -19.80
C ALA A 99 -6.40 -7.95 -19.31
N LYS A 100 -5.57 -6.96 -18.99
CA LYS A 100 -6.03 -5.64 -18.54
C LYS A 100 -6.90 -4.96 -19.60
N ARG A 101 -6.47 -4.96 -20.87
CA ARG A 101 -7.25 -4.40 -21.99
C ARG A 101 -8.61 -5.09 -22.11
N GLN A 102 -8.64 -6.43 -22.09
CA GLN A 102 -9.87 -7.21 -22.22
C GLN A 102 -10.83 -6.99 -21.02
N MET A 103 -10.31 -6.89 -19.80
CA MET A 103 -11.15 -6.59 -18.62
C MET A 103 -11.69 -5.15 -18.61
N GLN A 104 -10.98 -4.21 -19.23
CA GLN A 104 -11.43 -2.81 -19.34
C GLN A 104 -12.46 -2.61 -20.45
N THR A 105 -12.39 -3.38 -21.55
CA THR A 105 -13.40 -3.31 -22.64
C THR A 105 -14.69 -4.05 -22.30
N ARG A 106 -14.63 -5.06 -21.42
CA ARG A 106 -15.79 -5.80 -20.91
C ARG A 106 -15.85 -5.73 -19.39
N PRO A 107 -16.13 -4.54 -18.83
CA PRO A 107 -16.20 -4.37 -17.39
C PRO A 107 -17.38 -5.17 -16.82
N ILE A 108 -17.13 -5.93 -15.76
CA ILE A 108 -18.20 -6.50 -14.94
C ILE A 108 -18.51 -5.47 -13.85
N ALA A 109 -19.79 -5.25 -13.55
CA ALA A 109 -20.18 -4.43 -12.42
C ALA A 109 -19.79 -5.15 -11.11
N THR A 110 -18.60 -4.82 -10.59
CA THR A 110 -17.99 -5.49 -9.42
C THR A 110 -18.60 -5.10 -8.08
N SER A 111 -19.47 -4.08 -8.10
CA SER A 111 -20.39 -3.69 -7.03
C SER A 111 -21.62 -3.07 -7.69
N SER A 112 -22.80 -3.65 -7.50
CA SER A 112 -24.04 -3.14 -8.11
C SER A 112 -25.09 -2.82 -7.04
N VAL A 113 -25.85 -1.74 -7.27
CA VAL A 113 -27.19 -1.53 -6.70
C VAL A 113 -28.18 -1.82 -7.84
N GLY A 114 -29.15 -2.71 -7.63
CA GLY A 114 -30.17 -3.09 -8.62
C GLY A 114 -29.82 -4.19 -9.65
N SER A 115 -28.88 -5.11 -9.39
CA SER A 115 -28.60 -6.28 -10.26
C SER A 115 -28.76 -7.62 -9.50
N VAL A 116 -28.67 -8.76 -10.18
CA VAL A 116 -28.68 -10.10 -9.52
C VAL A 116 -27.52 -10.27 -8.51
N PHE A 117 -26.49 -9.42 -8.60
CA PHE A 117 -25.38 -9.31 -7.67
C PHE A 117 -25.47 -8.08 -6.75
N GLU A 118 -26.68 -7.55 -6.52
CA GLU A 118 -26.90 -6.44 -5.62
C GLU A 118 -26.40 -6.77 -4.21
N GLY A 119 -25.47 -5.94 -3.70
CA GLY A 119 -24.82 -6.16 -2.42
C GLY A 119 -23.69 -7.21 -2.42
N ILE A 120 -23.39 -7.86 -3.55
CA ILE A 120 -22.32 -8.86 -3.64
C ILE A 120 -21.10 -8.28 -4.35
N GLU A 121 -19.99 -8.18 -3.62
CA GLU A 121 -18.69 -7.78 -4.17
C GLU A 121 -18.03 -8.97 -4.86
N ILE A 122 -17.71 -8.83 -6.15
CA ILE A 122 -17.11 -9.90 -6.96
C ILE A 122 -15.70 -9.55 -7.43
N VAL A 123 -14.85 -10.57 -7.54
CA VAL A 123 -13.49 -10.50 -8.06
C VAL A 123 -13.43 -11.31 -9.36
N ARG A 124 -12.94 -10.69 -10.42
CA ARG A 124 -12.64 -11.39 -11.69
C ARG A 124 -11.14 -11.66 -11.74
N ILE A 125 -10.78 -12.90 -12.00
CA ILE A 125 -9.41 -13.39 -12.08
C ILE A 125 -9.11 -13.65 -13.56
N ALA A 126 -8.07 -13.03 -14.11
CA ALA A 126 -7.49 -13.48 -15.38
C ALA A 126 -6.41 -14.51 -15.10
N PHE A 127 -6.39 -15.56 -15.92
CA PHE A 127 -5.32 -16.53 -15.93
C PHE A 127 -4.96 -16.91 -17.36
N HIS A 128 -3.70 -17.28 -17.56
CA HIS A 128 -3.22 -17.85 -18.80
C HIS A 128 -3.50 -19.35 -18.82
N ASP A 129 -4.28 -19.76 -19.83
CA ASP A 129 -4.65 -21.14 -20.07
C ASP A 129 -3.61 -21.83 -20.95
N TRP A 130 -2.75 -22.65 -20.34
CA TRP A 130 -1.73 -23.43 -21.02
C TRP A 130 -2.22 -24.43 -22.07
N ARG A 131 -3.52 -24.74 -22.14
CA ARG A 131 -4.07 -25.66 -23.15
C ARG A 131 -4.41 -24.95 -24.45
N SER A 132 -5.04 -23.77 -24.35
CA SER A 132 -5.41 -22.97 -25.52
C SER A 132 -4.37 -21.91 -25.87
N ASP A 133 -3.39 -21.65 -25.00
CA ASP A 133 -2.48 -20.50 -25.08
C ASP A 133 -3.21 -19.13 -25.02
N GLU A 134 -4.45 -19.11 -24.51
CA GLU A 134 -5.26 -17.90 -24.40
C GLU A 134 -5.35 -17.39 -22.96
N ILE A 135 -6.00 -16.24 -22.79
CA ILE A 135 -6.38 -15.71 -21.48
C ILE A 135 -7.84 -16.07 -21.26
N ASP A 136 -8.12 -16.70 -20.13
CA ASP A 136 -9.48 -17.01 -19.68
C ASP A 136 -9.71 -16.39 -18.30
N TYR A 137 -10.95 -16.41 -17.86
CA TYR A 137 -11.40 -15.67 -16.68
C TYR A 137 -12.28 -16.53 -15.78
N ALA A 138 -12.10 -16.36 -14.49
CA ALA A 138 -13.02 -16.86 -13.47
C ALA A 138 -13.59 -15.68 -12.66
N VAL A 139 -14.81 -15.83 -12.16
CA VAL A 139 -15.45 -14.84 -11.29
C VAL A 139 -15.83 -15.54 -9.99
N ILE A 140 -15.44 -14.95 -8.87
CA ILE A 140 -15.79 -15.41 -7.52
C ILE A 140 -16.21 -14.24 -6.65
N THR A 141 -16.87 -14.51 -5.53
CA THR A 141 -17.11 -13.48 -4.53
C THR A 141 -15.80 -13.03 -3.90
N LYS A 142 -15.74 -11.77 -3.48
CA LYS A 142 -14.57 -11.23 -2.78
C LYS A 142 -14.30 -11.95 -1.46
N GLU A 143 -15.34 -12.36 -0.74
CA GLU A 143 -15.21 -13.17 0.46
C GLU A 143 -14.52 -14.51 0.15
N ALA A 144 -14.98 -15.22 -0.89
CA ALA A 144 -14.34 -16.47 -1.31
C ALA A 144 -12.89 -16.22 -1.72
N PHE A 145 -12.61 -15.18 -2.52
CA PHE A 145 -11.25 -14.85 -2.94
C PHE A 145 -10.29 -14.66 -1.76
N LEU A 146 -10.73 -14.01 -0.70
CA LEU A 146 -9.90 -13.73 0.49
C LEU A 146 -9.78 -14.92 1.46
N SER A 147 -10.75 -15.84 1.46
CA SER A 147 -10.78 -16.98 2.40
C SER A 147 -9.72 -18.03 2.05
N THR A 148 -8.96 -18.50 3.03
CA THR A 148 -8.03 -19.64 2.89
C THR A 148 -8.62 -20.96 3.36
N ALA A 149 -9.88 -20.98 3.82
CA ALA A 149 -10.48 -22.14 4.48
C ALA A 149 -10.71 -23.32 3.53
N GLU A 150 -11.14 -23.03 2.30
CA GLU A 150 -11.57 -24.04 1.33
C GLU A 150 -11.15 -23.66 -0.09
N ASP A 151 -11.05 -24.66 -0.96
CA ASP A 151 -10.86 -24.50 -2.39
C ASP A 151 -12.19 -24.17 -3.09
N LYS A 152 -12.15 -23.36 -4.14
CA LYS A 152 -13.34 -22.85 -4.82
C LYS A 152 -13.47 -23.52 -6.17
N VAL A 153 -14.53 -24.28 -6.35
CA VAL A 153 -14.86 -24.86 -7.65
C VAL A 153 -15.68 -23.85 -8.44
N VAL A 154 -15.17 -23.43 -9.60
CA VAL A 154 -15.82 -22.45 -10.48
C VAL A 154 -15.73 -22.86 -11.93
N THR A 155 -16.67 -22.39 -12.74
CA THR A 155 -16.61 -22.50 -14.19
C THR A 155 -16.04 -21.22 -14.77
N SER A 156 -15.03 -21.33 -15.64
CA SER A 156 -14.44 -20.20 -16.35
C SER A 156 -15.37 -19.64 -17.42
N GLN A 157 -15.03 -18.48 -18.00
CA GLN A 157 -15.80 -17.88 -19.08
C GLN A 157 -15.82 -18.76 -20.34
N ASN A 158 -14.76 -19.52 -20.60
CA ASN A 158 -14.72 -20.48 -21.69
C ASN A 158 -15.28 -21.88 -21.30
N GLY A 159 -15.97 -21.99 -20.16
CA GLY A 159 -16.69 -23.21 -19.76
C GLY A 159 -15.83 -24.27 -19.08
N ARG A 160 -14.60 -23.97 -18.65
CA ARG A 160 -13.73 -24.93 -17.95
C ARG A 160 -14.06 -25.00 -16.47
N ASN A 161 -14.09 -26.21 -15.91
CA ASN A 161 -14.17 -26.39 -14.47
C ASN A 161 -12.79 -26.21 -13.84
N LEU A 162 -12.69 -25.27 -12.91
CA LEU A 162 -11.47 -24.87 -12.23
C LEU A 162 -11.63 -25.01 -10.72
N THR A 163 -10.52 -25.30 -10.06
CA THR A 163 -10.33 -25.22 -8.62
C THR A 163 -9.38 -24.05 -8.34
N ILE A 164 -9.87 -23.06 -7.59
CA ILE A 164 -9.09 -21.90 -7.15
C ILE A 164 -8.76 -22.05 -5.67
N ARG A 165 -7.46 -22.04 -5.34
CA ARG A 165 -6.99 -22.05 -3.96
C ARG A 165 -6.40 -20.71 -3.59
N THR A 166 -6.85 -20.13 -2.48
CA THR A 166 -6.24 -18.93 -1.92
C THR A 166 -5.08 -19.31 -1.04
N ILE A 167 -3.89 -18.80 -1.34
CA ILE A 167 -2.68 -19.08 -0.56
C ILE A 167 -2.68 -18.23 0.71
N ARG A 168 -3.03 -16.95 0.58
CA ARG A 168 -3.14 -16.00 1.69
C ARG A 168 -4.09 -14.85 1.34
N GLY A 169 -5.08 -14.60 2.19
CA GLY A 169 -5.97 -13.44 2.05
C GLY A 169 -5.24 -12.13 2.34
N ASN A 170 -5.14 -11.24 1.34
CA ASN A 170 -4.44 -9.95 1.47
C ASN A 170 -4.98 -8.89 0.48
N GLY A 171 -6.30 -8.66 0.51
CA GLY A 171 -6.93 -7.63 -0.32
C GLY A 171 -6.68 -7.84 -1.81
N VAL A 172 -6.27 -6.77 -2.51
CA VAL A 172 -5.88 -6.82 -3.94
C VAL A 172 -4.65 -7.69 -4.20
N ASN A 173 -3.80 -7.91 -3.18
CA ASN A 173 -2.54 -8.64 -3.27
C ASN A 173 -2.68 -10.08 -2.72
N THR A 174 -3.82 -10.72 -3.01
CA THR A 174 -4.13 -12.08 -2.55
C THR A 174 -3.58 -13.09 -3.58
N PRO A 175 -2.49 -13.82 -3.27
CA PRO A 175 -1.98 -14.87 -4.14
C PRO A 175 -2.92 -16.08 -4.13
N ILE A 176 -3.08 -16.68 -5.31
CA ILE A 176 -3.94 -17.85 -5.56
C ILE A 176 -3.23 -18.82 -6.51
N THR A 177 -3.70 -20.07 -6.55
CA THR A 177 -3.46 -21.00 -7.66
C THR A 177 -4.78 -21.29 -8.39
N VAL A 178 -4.68 -21.63 -9.67
CA VAL A 178 -5.81 -22.05 -10.51
C VAL A 178 -5.44 -23.38 -11.13
N THR A 179 -6.28 -24.40 -10.93
CA THR A 179 -6.04 -25.77 -11.42
C THR A 179 -7.30 -26.27 -12.12
N ASP A 180 -7.18 -26.94 -13.26
CA ASP A 180 -8.35 -27.55 -13.92
C ASP A 180 -8.71 -28.93 -13.35
N ASN A 181 -9.80 -29.51 -13.84
CA ASN A 181 -10.28 -30.84 -13.46
C ASN A 181 -9.30 -31.99 -13.79
N THR A 182 -8.28 -31.75 -14.60
CA THR A 182 -7.24 -32.73 -14.92
C THR A 182 -5.99 -32.58 -14.04
N GLY A 183 -6.00 -31.62 -13.12
CA GLY A 183 -4.86 -31.31 -12.26
C GLY A 183 -3.83 -30.36 -12.90
N MET A 184 -4.08 -29.84 -14.10
CA MET A 184 -3.17 -28.89 -14.75
C MET A 184 -3.27 -27.52 -14.08
N GLN A 185 -2.13 -27.00 -13.61
CA GLN A 185 -2.07 -25.67 -13.03
C GLN A 185 -1.95 -24.60 -14.12
N HIS A 186 -2.88 -23.67 -14.14
CA HIS A 186 -2.84 -22.47 -14.98
C HIS A 186 -2.16 -21.31 -14.27
N LEU A 187 -1.67 -20.32 -15.02
CA LEU A 187 -0.93 -19.18 -14.47
C LEU A 187 -1.89 -18.00 -14.20
N PRO A 188 -2.23 -17.67 -12.96
CA PRO A 188 -3.03 -16.49 -12.66
C PRO A 188 -2.19 -15.24 -12.97
N LEU A 189 -2.78 -14.28 -13.68
CA LEU A 189 -2.06 -13.10 -14.18
C LEU A 189 -2.39 -11.85 -13.36
N MET A 190 -3.68 -11.58 -13.17
CA MET A 190 -4.15 -10.36 -12.52
C MET A 190 -5.58 -10.51 -12.01
N VAL A 191 -5.98 -9.62 -11.11
CA VAL A 191 -7.35 -9.52 -10.59
C VAL A 191 -7.97 -8.17 -10.87
N GLN A 192 -9.25 -8.18 -11.21
CA GLN A 192 -10.15 -7.03 -11.14
C GLN A 192 -10.86 -7.08 -9.79
N TYR A 193 -10.57 -6.12 -8.91
CA TYR A 193 -10.94 -6.16 -7.50
C TYR A 193 -11.69 -4.88 -7.07
N PRO A 194 -12.88 -4.98 -6.47
CA PRO A 194 -13.61 -3.82 -5.97
C PRO A 194 -13.00 -3.32 -4.65
N VAL A 195 -12.46 -2.11 -4.69
CA VAL A 195 -11.96 -1.41 -3.50
C VAL A 195 -13.13 -0.72 -2.83
N VAL A 196 -13.50 -1.22 -1.67
CA VAL A 196 -14.62 -0.73 -0.85
C VAL A 196 -14.05 -0.26 0.49
N ARG A 197 -14.43 0.94 0.92
CA ARG A 197 -14.04 1.51 2.22
C ARG A 197 -15.29 1.99 2.94
N ASN A 198 -15.47 1.54 4.19
CA ASN A 198 -16.65 1.86 5.00
C ASN A 198 -17.97 1.56 4.28
N GLY A 199 -18.05 0.42 3.58
CA GLY A 199 -19.22 0.02 2.79
C GLY A 199 -19.44 0.80 1.48
N LYS A 200 -18.58 1.78 1.17
CA LYS A 200 -18.68 2.59 -0.05
C LYS A 200 -17.67 2.12 -1.09
N TYR A 201 -18.15 1.84 -2.30
CA TYR A 201 -17.29 1.61 -3.46
C TYR A 201 -16.44 2.86 -3.75
N ILE A 202 -15.13 2.65 -3.89
CA ILE A 202 -14.15 3.70 -4.17
C ILE A 202 -13.68 3.60 -5.62
N GLU A 203 -13.12 2.45 -5.99
CA GLU A 203 -12.57 2.22 -7.33
C GLU A 203 -12.45 0.71 -7.62
N THR A 204 -12.27 0.37 -8.88
CA THR A 204 -11.91 -0.99 -9.31
C THR A 204 -10.41 -1.05 -9.54
N ALA A 205 -9.72 -1.88 -8.76
CA ALA A 205 -8.30 -2.13 -8.90
C ALA A 205 -8.06 -3.22 -9.95
N TYR A 206 -7.02 -3.03 -10.75
CA TYR A 206 -6.43 -4.04 -11.62
C TYR A 206 -5.04 -4.33 -11.08
N TYR A 207 -4.87 -5.47 -10.40
CA TYR A 207 -3.68 -5.70 -9.59
C TYR A 207 -3.08 -7.08 -9.82
N MET A 208 -1.76 -7.16 -9.81
CA MET A 208 -1.00 -8.40 -9.95
C MET A 208 -0.49 -8.80 -8.57
N SER A 209 -0.87 -9.99 -8.10
CA SER A 209 -0.37 -10.55 -6.84
C SER A 209 0.82 -11.48 -7.08
N THR A 210 1.43 -11.98 -6.01
CA THR A 210 2.54 -12.94 -6.08
C THR A 210 2.06 -14.37 -6.35
N HIS A 211 1.29 -14.54 -7.43
CA HIS A 211 0.82 -15.86 -7.87
C HIS A 211 2.01 -16.78 -8.19
N PRO A 212 1.95 -18.08 -7.82
CA PRO A 212 2.96 -19.04 -8.26
C PRO A 212 3.08 -19.02 -9.79
N GLY A 213 4.32 -18.97 -10.28
CA GLY A 213 4.65 -18.81 -11.70
C GLY A 213 4.88 -17.36 -12.15
N LEU A 214 4.48 -16.35 -11.38
CA LEU A 214 4.85 -14.94 -11.62
C LEU A 214 6.12 -14.51 -10.85
N VAL A 215 6.44 -15.22 -9.76
CA VAL A 215 7.65 -14.97 -8.96
C VAL A 215 8.83 -15.71 -9.61
N THR A 216 9.40 -15.11 -10.65
CA THR A 216 10.59 -15.64 -11.36
C THR A 216 11.80 -14.75 -11.13
N THR A 217 13.01 -15.30 -11.32
CA THR A 217 14.26 -14.53 -11.18
C THR A 217 14.28 -13.27 -12.05
N GLU A 218 13.77 -13.36 -13.28
CA GLU A 218 13.71 -12.22 -14.22
C GLU A 218 12.77 -11.12 -13.70
N VAL A 219 11.57 -11.50 -13.24
CA VAL A 219 10.58 -10.58 -12.69
C VAL A 219 11.11 -9.92 -11.41
N VAL A 220 11.71 -10.69 -10.50
CA VAL A 220 12.33 -10.18 -9.27
C VAL A 220 13.43 -9.16 -9.59
N ASN A 221 14.31 -9.46 -10.55
CA ASN A 221 15.37 -8.54 -10.96
C ASN A 221 14.81 -7.25 -11.58
N ALA A 222 13.76 -7.34 -12.41
CA ALA A 222 13.08 -6.16 -12.93
C ALA A 222 12.51 -5.27 -11.81
N GLY A 223 11.98 -5.87 -10.75
CA GLY A 223 11.48 -5.16 -9.58
C GLY A 223 12.57 -4.43 -8.79
N ARG A 224 13.73 -5.08 -8.62
CA ARG A 224 14.91 -4.45 -8.00
C ARG A 224 15.39 -3.24 -8.80
N ILE A 225 15.47 -3.39 -10.12
CA ILE A 225 15.83 -2.29 -11.03
C ILE A 225 14.82 -1.15 -10.93
N TYR A 226 13.51 -1.47 -10.87
CA TYR A 226 12.46 -0.47 -10.72
C TYR A 226 12.65 0.37 -9.45
N VAL A 227 12.80 -0.27 -8.28
CA VAL A 227 13.01 0.43 -7.00
C VAL A 227 14.26 1.32 -7.07
N ARG A 228 15.38 0.78 -7.57
CA ARG A 228 16.62 1.55 -7.73
C ARG A 228 16.43 2.78 -8.61
N ASN A 229 15.76 2.62 -9.76
CA ASN A 229 15.51 3.71 -10.69
C ASN A 229 14.61 4.79 -10.09
N VAL A 230 13.57 4.41 -9.33
CA VAL A 230 12.72 5.39 -8.61
C VAL A 230 13.56 6.24 -7.65
N ILE A 231 14.44 5.60 -6.87
CA ILE A 231 15.33 6.29 -5.93
C ILE A 231 16.32 7.21 -6.69
N GLU A 232 16.89 6.75 -7.81
CA GLU A 232 17.79 7.58 -8.64
C GLU A 232 17.08 8.79 -9.25
N ILE A 233 15.89 8.61 -9.81
CA ILE A 233 15.10 9.71 -10.38
C ILE A 233 14.77 10.74 -9.30
N ALA A 234 14.36 10.29 -8.11
CA ALA A 234 14.10 11.17 -6.98
C ALA A 234 15.37 11.94 -6.58
N ARG A 235 16.52 11.25 -6.51
CA ARG A 235 17.82 11.84 -6.18
C ARG A 235 18.28 12.88 -7.21
N GLU A 236 18.11 12.61 -8.50
CA GLU A 236 18.38 13.55 -9.60
C GLU A 236 17.50 14.80 -9.49
N ARG A 237 16.19 14.62 -9.25
CA ARG A 237 15.25 15.74 -9.09
C ARG A 237 15.57 16.63 -7.89
N LEU A 238 16.14 16.07 -6.83
CA LEU A 238 16.62 16.84 -5.68
C LEU A 238 17.94 17.56 -6.01
N ARG A 239 18.87 16.87 -6.69
CA ARG A 239 20.15 17.44 -7.11
C ARG A 239 20.00 18.62 -8.07
N SER A 240 19.06 18.56 -9.01
CA SER A 240 18.75 19.70 -9.91
C SER A 240 18.23 20.94 -9.17
N ARG A 241 17.86 20.79 -7.89
CA ARG A 241 17.45 21.87 -6.97
C ARG A 241 18.54 22.22 -5.95
N GLY A 242 19.77 21.76 -6.16
CA GLY A 242 20.90 22.00 -5.27
C GLY A 242 20.87 21.18 -3.98
N ILE A 243 19.99 20.18 -3.86
CA ILE A 243 19.91 19.31 -2.69
C ILE A 243 20.66 18.01 -2.98
N LEU A 244 21.80 17.83 -2.32
CA LEU A 244 22.61 16.63 -2.47
C LEU A 244 22.19 15.56 -1.45
N ILE A 245 21.90 14.36 -1.95
CA ILE A 245 21.64 13.19 -1.13
C ILE A 245 22.86 12.27 -1.21
N GLN A 246 23.41 11.91 -0.05
CA GLN A 246 24.57 11.02 0.04
C GLN A 246 24.25 9.66 -0.62
N PRO A 247 25.19 9.07 -1.38
CA PRO A 247 25.00 7.77 -2.02
C PRO A 247 24.53 6.70 -1.04
N LYS A 248 25.19 6.62 0.12
CA LYS A 248 24.86 5.68 1.19
C LYS A 248 23.47 5.88 1.78
N THR A 249 23.01 7.14 1.91
CA THR A 249 21.64 7.44 2.33
C THR A 249 20.61 6.92 1.32
N ALA A 250 20.89 7.05 0.02
CA ALA A 250 20.04 6.49 -1.04
C ALA A 250 20.08 4.96 -1.08
N ASP A 251 21.25 4.35 -0.83
CA ASP A 251 21.37 2.90 -0.66
C ASP A 251 20.50 2.39 0.48
N ILE A 252 20.56 3.01 1.67
CA ILE A 252 19.71 2.65 2.81
C ILE A 252 18.24 2.83 2.45
N ALA A 253 17.87 3.94 1.80
CA ALA A 253 16.48 4.20 1.39
C ALA A 253 15.93 3.12 0.46
N GLU A 254 16.75 2.64 -0.48
CA GLU A 254 16.40 1.52 -1.38
C GLU A 254 16.10 0.23 -0.59
N ARG A 255 16.86 -0.09 0.47
CA ARG A 255 16.57 -1.26 1.32
C ARG A 255 15.29 -1.05 2.10
N LEU A 256 15.12 0.13 2.71
CA LEU A 256 13.94 0.42 3.52
C LEU A 256 12.65 0.29 2.70
N ALA A 257 12.66 0.68 1.42
CA ALA A 257 11.51 0.47 0.52
C ALA A 257 11.07 -1.01 0.40
N ALA A 258 11.96 -1.98 0.64
CA ALA A 258 11.58 -3.39 0.76
C ALA A 258 11.18 -3.75 2.20
N VAL A 259 11.95 -3.29 3.20
CA VAL A 259 11.70 -3.56 4.63
C VAL A 259 10.28 -3.16 5.05
N GLU A 260 9.80 -2.01 4.56
CA GLU A 260 8.46 -1.49 4.88
C GLU A 260 7.29 -2.43 4.52
N HIS A 261 7.52 -3.41 3.63
CA HIS A 261 6.48 -4.33 3.16
C HIS A 261 6.71 -5.78 3.61
N VAL A 262 7.63 -5.99 4.55
CA VAL A 262 7.87 -7.30 5.16
C VAL A 262 6.95 -7.47 6.36
N ASP A 263 6.03 -8.42 6.26
CA ASP A 263 5.18 -8.81 7.39
C ASP A 263 6.00 -9.54 8.48
N HIS A 264 5.80 -9.15 9.74
CA HIS A 264 6.55 -9.68 10.88
C HIS A 264 6.27 -11.17 11.17
N LEU A 265 5.06 -11.67 10.89
CA LEU A 265 4.76 -13.09 11.07
C LEU A 265 5.45 -13.89 9.97
N ARG A 266 5.28 -13.47 8.70
CA ARG A 266 5.96 -14.08 7.56
C ARG A 266 7.47 -14.13 7.76
N PHE A 267 8.07 -13.03 8.23
CA PHE A 267 9.51 -12.98 8.51
C PHE A 267 9.97 -14.04 9.52
N ARG A 268 9.12 -14.46 10.46
CA ARG A 268 9.46 -15.50 11.44
C ARG A 268 9.20 -16.92 10.94
N THR A 269 8.29 -17.10 9.99
CA THR A 269 7.75 -18.42 9.64
C THR A 269 8.04 -18.85 8.20
N GLU A 270 8.49 -17.93 7.34
CA GLU A 270 8.76 -18.20 5.93
C GLU A 270 10.24 -17.98 5.59
N PRO A 271 10.78 -18.67 4.55
CA PRO A 271 12.12 -18.38 4.05
C PRO A 271 12.24 -16.91 3.61
N HIS A 272 13.19 -16.16 4.19
CA HIS A 272 13.29 -14.71 3.98
C HIS A 272 13.44 -14.33 2.51
N LYS A 273 14.21 -15.11 1.74
CA LYS A 273 14.38 -14.88 0.30
C LYS A 273 13.04 -14.87 -0.44
N ALA A 274 12.13 -15.78 -0.11
CA ALA A 274 10.82 -15.85 -0.76
C ALA A 274 9.98 -14.60 -0.48
N ILE A 275 10.10 -14.03 0.72
CA ILE A 275 9.41 -12.78 1.08
C ILE A 275 9.96 -11.60 0.25
N TYR A 276 11.27 -11.53 0.06
CA TYR A 276 11.88 -10.47 -0.75
C TYR A 276 11.57 -10.63 -2.24
N ASP A 277 11.61 -11.85 -2.75
CA ASP A 277 11.20 -12.15 -4.13
C ASP A 277 9.75 -11.74 -4.38
N ASP A 278 8.84 -11.98 -3.41
CA ASP A 278 7.46 -11.48 -3.44
C ASP A 278 7.41 -9.94 -3.54
N VAL A 279 8.12 -9.23 -2.65
CA VAL A 279 8.12 -7.76 -2.61
C VAL A 279 8.59 -7.16 -3.94
N TYR A 280 9.70 -7.66 -4.50
CA TYR A 280 10.21 -7.16 -5.77
C TYR A 280 9.35 -7.58 -6.96
N THR A 281 8.74 -8.77 -6.92
CA THR A 281 7.76 -9.17 -7.94
C THR A 281 6.60 -8.18 -8.02
N LEU A 282 6.11 -7.71 -6.87
CA LEU A 282 5.05 -6.71 -6.84
C LEU A 282 5.49 -5.38 -7.48
N PHE A 283 6.70 -4.91 -7.18
CA PHE A 283 7.27 -3.73 -7.81
C PHE A 283 7.41 -3.87 -9.33
N ALA A 284 7.84 -5.03 -9.82
CA ALA A 284 8.03 -5.28 -11.25
C ALA A 284 6.72 -5.28 -12.04
N LEU A 285 5.68 -5.89 -11.47
CA LEU A 285 4.42 -6.11 -12.19
C LEU A 285 3.52 -4.88 -12.06
N ASN A 286 3.40 -4.31 -10.86
CA ASN A 286 2.48 -3.19 -10.61
C ASN A 286 3.12 -1.81 -10.78
N GLU A 287 4.45 -1.70 -10.78
CA GLU A 287 5.19 -0.44 -10.97
C GLU A 287 4.63 0.68 -10.07
N GLY A 288 4.24 1.83 -10.63
CA GLY A 288 3.69 2.96 -9.88
C GLY A 288 2.38 2.69 -9.13
N GLN A 289 1.76 1.52 -9.34
CA GLN A 289 0.58 1.08 -8.58
C GLN A 289 0.93 0.18 -7.38
N THR A 290 2.18 -0.24 -7.25
CA THR A 290 2.62 -1.12 -6.15
C THR A 290 2.37 -0.44 -4.81
N TYR A 291 1.71 -1.17 -3.90
CA TYR A 291 1.36 -0.70 -2.55
C TYR A 291 0.47 0.55 -2.50
N ARG A 292 -0.21 0.91 -3.60
CA ARG A 292 -1.19 2.02 -3.67
C ARG A 292 -2.27 1.95 -2.58
N TYR A 293 -2.59 0.74 -2.13
CA TYR A 293 -3.62 0.45 -1.13
C TYR A 293 -3.05 0.08 0.25
N ALA A 294 -1.72 0.02 0.39
CA ALA A 294 -1.09 -0.29 1.66
C ALA A 294 -1.15 0.94 2.58
N VAL A 295 -1.92 0.84 3.65
CA VAL A 295 -2.06 1.89 4.65
C VAL A 295 -1.93 1.29 6.04
N SER A 296 -0.99 1.78 6.85
CA SER A 296 -0.84 1.34 8.24
C SER A 296 -1.89 1.97 9.15
N SER A 297 -1.99 1.49 10.39
CA SER A 297 -2.86 2.08 11.41
C SER A 297 -2.49 3.52 11.77
N ALA A 298 -1.23 3.91 11.58
CA ALA A 298 -0.75 5.29 11.74
C ALA A 298 -0.98 6.15 10.47
N GLY A 299 -1.59 5.59 9.43
CA GLY A 299 -1.81 6.25 8.14
C GLY A 299 -0.58 6.29 7.24
N ALA A 300 0.48 5.53 7.55
CA ALA A 300 1.63 5.37 6.65
C ALA A 300 1.15 4.80 5.31
N GLY A 301 1.63 5.33 4.18
CA GLY A 301 1.10 4.96 2.86
C GLY A 301 2.16 4.67 1.81
N GLY A 302 1.79 3.81 0.85
CA GLY A 302 2.55 3.63 -0.40
C GLY A 302 3.89 2.92 -0.23
N MET A 303 4.77 3.13 -1.21
CA MET A 303 6.09 2.46 -1.33
C MET A 303 6.97 2.64 -0.09
N VAL A 304 6.99 3.84 0.50
CA VAL A 304 7.95 4.20 1.56
C VAL A 304 7.35 4.21 2.96
N GLN A 305 6.04 3.92 3.08
CA GLN A 305 5.29 3.92 4.36
C GLN A 305 5.57 5.16 5.24
N MET A 306 5.69 6.34 4.63
CA MET A 306 5.81 7.59 5.39
C MET A 306 4.45 7.98 5.96
N ILE A 307 4.40 8.46 7.21
CA ILE A 307 3.16 8.92 7.86
C ILE A 307 2.83 10.38 7.49
N PRO A 308 1.55 10.80 7.58
CA PRO A 308 1.11 12.14 7.16
C PRO A 308 1.80 13.29 7.89
N SER A 309 2.08 13.14 9.20
CA SER A 309 2.77 14.18 9.99
C SER A 309 4.21 14.39 9.52
N THR A 310 4.93 13.31 9.24
CA THR A 310 6.32 13.36 8.74
C THR A 310 6.34 13.98 7.35
N TYR A 311 5.42 13.60 6.46
CA TYR A 311 5.35 14.19 5.13
C TYR A 311 5.10 15.71 5.18
N ARG A 312 4.16 16.17 6.03
CA ARG A 312 3.93 17.61 6.24
C ARG A 312 5.15 18.33 6.78
N MET A 313 5.86 17.73 7.73
CA MET A 313 7.10 18.28 8.27
C MET A 313 8.17 18.43 7.18
N VAL A 314 8.38 17.39 6.36
CA VAL A 314 9.34 17.43 5.23
C VAL A 314 8.95 18.54 4.25
N ARG A 315 7.67 18.67 3.89
CA ARG A 315 7.18 19.74 3.01
C ARG A 315 7.44 21.14 3.59
N ALA A 316 7.24 21.32 4.90
CA ALA A 316 7.50 22.58 5.57
C ALA A 316 9.00 22.91 5.66
N GLN A 317 9.84 21.89 5.85
CA GLN A 317 11.30 22.04 5.92
C GLN A 317 11.93 22.32 4.55
N PHE A 318 11.34 21.80 3.47
CA PHE A 318 11.86 21.91 2.10
C PHE A 318 10.82 22.54 1.15
N PRO A 319 10.38 23.80 1.38
CA PRO A 319 9.33 24.44 0.58
C PRO A 319 9.72 24.64 -0.89
N GLN A 320 11.01 24.66 -1.20
CA GLN A 320 11.56 24.76 -2.56
C GLN A 320 11.43 23.47 -3.38
N VAL A 321 11.09 22.34 -2.75
CA VAL A 321 10.82 21.07 -3.44
C VAL A 321 9.31 20.94 -3.62
N PRO A 322 8.80 20.84 -4.86
CA PRO A 322 7.37 20.82 -5.15
C PRO A 322 6.78 19.43 -4.89
N LEU A 323 6.88 18.98 -3.64
CA LEU A 323 6.21 17.78 -3.17
C LEU A 323 4.69 17.97 -3.23
N MET A 324 3.98 16.95 -3.70
CA MET A 324 2.52 16.96 -3.85
C MET A 324 1.84 17.41 -2.54
N PRO A 325 0.85 18.33 -2.62
CA PRO A 325 0.20 18.84 -1.42
C PRO A 325 -0.70 17.80 -0.74
N ASP A 326 -1.37 16.98 -1.54
CA ASP A 326 -2.17 15.86 -1.04
C ASP A 326 -1.25 14.69 -0.66
N PHE A 327 -1.35 14.27 0.60
CA PHE A 327 -0.50 13.19 1.12
C PHE A 327 -0.79 11.84 0.44
N VAL A 328 -2.05 11.54 0.14
CA VAL A 328 -2.45 10.25 -0.41
C VAL A 328 -1.92 10.13 -1.83
N GLU A 329 -2.17 11.11 -2.68
CA GLU A 329 -1.61 11.16 -4.03
C GLU A 329 -0.08 11.23 -4.00
N GLY A 330 0.50 12.00 -3.08
CA GLY A 330 1.94 12.08 -2.89
C GLY A 330 2.61 10.75 -2.53
N MET A 331 1.99 9.92 -1.68
CA MET A 331 2.52 8.60 -1.35
C MET A 331 2.24 7.54 -2.42
N ARG A 332 1.26 7.79 -3.30
CA ARG A 332 0.96 6.95 -4.46
C ARG A 332 1.91 7.21 -5.63
N ASP A 333 2.40 8.44 -5.79
CA ASP A 333 3.49 8.75 -6.72
C ASP A 333 4.83 8.31 -6.09
N HIS A 334 5.39 7.21 -6.60
CA HIS A 334 6.62 6.62 -6.06
C HIS A 334 7.81 7.57 -6.10
N VAL A 335 7.94 8.42 -7.12
CA VAL A 335 9.07 9.36 -7.22
C VAL A 335 8.90 10.49 -6.21
N ASN A 336 7.70 11.03 -6.05
CA ASN A 336 7.40 12.02 -5.00
C ASN A 336 7.61 11.44 -3.60
N ALA A 337 7.13 10.21 -3.35
CA ALA A 337 7.32 9.50 -2.10
C ALA A 337 8.81 9.28 -1.80
N ALA A 338 9.59 8.85 -2.80
CA ALA A 338 11.04 8.71 -2.70
C ALA A 338 11.75 10.05 -2.46
N GLN A 339 11.34 11.14 -3.11
CA GLN A 339 11.91 12.47 -2.83
C GLN A 339 11.69 12.87 -1.36
N ALA A 340 10.48 12.66 -0.83
CA ALA A 340 10.19 12.96 0.57
C ALA A 340 10.98 12.07 1.54
N MET A 341 11.09 10.78 1.24
CA MET A 341 11.91 9.83 2.01
C MET A 341 13.38 10.25 2.04
N LEU A 342 13.98 10.54 0.88
CA LEU A 342 15.39 10.94 0.80
C LEU A 342 15.65 12.26 1.52
N LEU A 343 14.75 13.25 1.39
CA LEU A 343 14.84 14.50 2.15
C LEU A 343 14.81 14.25 3.66
N TYR A 344 13.85 13.47 4.14
CA TYR A 344 13.74 13.13 5.55
C TYR A 344 14.98 12.41 6.06
N MET A 345 15.46 11.40 5.31
CA MET A 345 16.60 10.58 5.71
C MET A 345 17.90 11.36 5.71
N GLN A 346 18.16 12.18 4.67
CA GLN A 346 19.36 13.01 4.60
C GLN A 346 19.36 14.06 5.72
N TRP A 347 18.23 14.76 5.91
CA TRP A 347 18.09 15.75 6.99
C TRP A 347 18.30 15.14 8.37
N THR A 348 17.68 13.99 8.62
CA THR A 348 17.81 13.26 9.88
C THR A 348 19.25 12.79 10.09
N TRP A 349 19.91 12.30 9.04
CA TRP A 349 21.30 11.86 9.12
C TRP A 349 22.25 13.01 9.42
N ASP A 350 22.05 14.18 8.80
CA ASP A 350 22.85 15.37 9.07
C ASP A 350 22.72 15.86 10.51
N ASP A 351 21.51 15.80 11.09
CA ASP A 351 21.30 16.05 12.52
C ASP A 351 21.99 14.99 13.38
N LEU A 352 21.73 13.70 13.13
CA LEU A 352 22.28 12.60 13.93
C LEU A 352 23.80 12.62 13.98
N ARG A 353 24.47 12.76 12.83
CA ARG A 353 25.95 12.74 12.77
C ARG A 353 26.59 13.93 13.47
N SER A 354 25.86 15.03 13.68
CA SER A 354 26.34 16.19 14.43
C SER A 354 26.36 15.96 15.94
N ARG A 355 25.65 14.93 16.43
CA ARG A 355 25.56 14.62 17.86
C ARG A 355 26.80 13.85 18.34
N PRO A 356 27.49 14.29 19.41
CA PRO A 356 28.71 13.63 19.90
C PRO A 356 28.53 12.13 20.21
N ALA A 357 27.43 11.75 20.85
CA ALA A 357 27.10 10.35 21.16
C ALA A 357 27.05 9.47 19.91
N ILE A 358 26.43 9.97 18.84
CA ILE A 358 26.29 9.25 17.57
C ILE A 358 27.63 9.16 16.86
N SER A 359 28.34 10.29 16.74
CA SER A 359 29.65 10.33 16.09
C SER A 359 30.66 9.41 16.79
N SER A 360 30.71 9.45 18.13
CA SER A 360 31.57 8.57 18.93
C SER A 360 31.21 7.10 18.75
N ALA A 361 29.92 6.76 18.74
CA ALA A 361 29.48 5.36 18.58
C ALA A 361 29.82 4.79 17.21
N ILE A 362 29.82 5.62 16.16
CA ILE A 362 30.27 5.20 14.82
C ILE A 362 31.78 4.98 14.82
N LEU A 363 32.56 5.93 15.33
CA LEU A 363 34.02 5.83 15.40
C LEU A 363 34.49 4.64 16.22
N SER A 364 33.79 4.31 17.31
CA SER A 364 34.11 3.17 18.16
C SER A 364 33.49 1.85 17.69
N GLY A 365 32.78 1.83 16.57
CA GLY A 365 32.13 0.63 16.03
C GLY A 365 30.93 0.10 16.84
N ILE A 366 30.39 0.89 17.77
CA ILE A 366 29.20 0.55 18.57
C ILE A 366 27.93 0.55 17.71
N ALA A 367 27.87 1.42 16.69
CA ALA A 367 26.74 1.51 15.78
C ALA A 367 27.20 1.80 14.35
N LYS A 368 26.50 1.23 13.38
CA LYS A 368 26.68 1.55 11.95
C LYS A 368 25.67 2.61 11.50
N GLN A 369 26.01 3.40 10.48
CA GLN A 369 25.11 4.40 9.89
C GLN A 369 23.77 3.79 9.48
N GLU A 370 23.80 2.64 8.83
CA GLU A 370 22.64 1.88 8.34
C GLU A 370 21.70 1.52 9.49
N GLN A 371 22.25 1.06 10.62
CA GLN A 371 21.47 0.72 11.81
C GLN A 371 20.80 1.95 12.41
N LEU A 372 21.53 3.06 12.50
CA LEU A 372 21.01 4.32 13.07
C LEU A 372 19.93 4.93 12.17
N MET A 373 20.15 4.94 10.86
CA MET A 373 19.18 5.47 9.89
C MET A 373 17.94 4.58 9.82
N ALA A 374 18.08 3.25 9.76
CA ALA A 374 16.94 2.34 9.78
C ALA A 374 16.14 2.44 11.09
N ALA A 375 16.81 2.46 12.24
CA ALA A 375 16.15 2.62 13.54
C ALA A 375 15.47 4.00 13.66
N GLY A 376 16.12 5.05 13.16
CA GLY A 376 15.58 6.41 13.14
C GLY A 376 14.39 6.57 12.19
N TYR A 377 14.37 5.84 11.08
CA TYR A 377 13.25 5.86 10.14
C TYR A 377 12.00 5.18 10.72
N ASN A 378 12.15 3.99 11.30
CA ASN A 378 11.05 3.25 11.93
C ASN A 378 10.57 3.86 13.26
N SER A 379 11.45 4.57 13.97
CA SER A 379 11.15 5.16 15.28
C SER A 379 11.34 6.67 15.29
N ASN A 380 11.77 7.23 16.42
CA ASN A 380 12.06 8.66 16.55
C ASN A 380 13.59 8.85 16.58
N PRO A 381 14.20 9.46 15.55
CA PRO A 381 15.66 9.61 15.48
C PRO A 381 16.21 10.43 16.63
N ALA A 382 15.43 11.38 17.18
CA ALA A 382 15.86 12.22 18.28
C ALA A 382 16.19 11.42 19.56
N ARG A 383 15.67 10.20 19.71
CA ARG A 383 15.91 9.33 20.87
C ARG A 383 17.18 8.49 20.77
N LEU A 384 17.77 8.35 19.59
CA LEU A 384 18.87 7.41 19.33
C LEU A 384 20.11 7.71 20.17
N ALA A 385 20.52 8.99 20.25
CA ALA A 385 21.65 9.40 21.08
C ALA A 385 21.48 8.96 22.54
N GLY A 386 20.29 9.18 23.12
CA GLY A 386 20.02 8.75 24.50
C GLY A 386 20.01 7.23 24.68
N TYR A 387 19.64 6.44 23.67
CA TYR A 387 19.77 4.98 23.74
C TYR A 387 21.25 4.56 23.75
N ILE A 388 22.08 5.22 22.95
CA ILE A 388 23.52 4.97 22.87
C ILE A 388 24.19 5.35 24.19
N ASP A 389 23.94 6.54 24.72
CA ASP A 389 24.57 7.01 25.96
C ASP A 389 24.30 6.07 27.14
N ARG A 390 23.07 5.52 27.22
CA ARG A 390 22.68 4.62 28.32
C ARG A 390 23.09 3.18 28.09
N GLY A 391 23.09 2.71 26.84
CA GLY A 391 23.28 1.31 26.52
C GLY A 391 24.66 0.94 26.02
N GLY A 392 25.46 1.92 25.58
CA GLY A 392 26.76 1.69 24.95
C GLY A 392 26.65 0.63 23.83
N PRO A 393 27.50 -0.41 23.83
CA PRO A 393 27.40 -1.54 22.89
C PRO A 393 26.03 -2.25 22.85
N ALA A 394 25.26 -2.18 23.94
CA ALA A 394 23.94 -2.83 24.07
C ALA A 394 22.76 -1.86 23.82
N TRP A 395 22.98 -0.70 23.19
CA TRP A 395 21.94 0.32 22.96
C TRP A 395 20.70 -0.20 22.24
N THR A 396 20.86 -1.18 21.35
CA THR A 396 19.75 -1.84 20.65
C THR A 396 18.81 -2.57 21.59
N ASN A 397 19.20 -2.89 22.83
CA ASN A 397 18.30 -3.44 23.83
C ASN A 397 17.29 -2.41 24.35
N LEU A 398 17.59 -1.11 24.22
CA LEU A 398 16.77 -0.01 24.73
C LEU A 398 15.78 0.55 23.70
N ILE A 399 15.92 0.21 22.42
CA ILE A 399 14.99 0.65 21.37
C ILE A 399 13.66 -0.11 21.46
N PRO A 400 12.56 0.43 20.87
CA PRO A 400 11.27 -0.27 20.84
C PRO A 400 11.35 -1.67 20.22
N ARG A 401 10.53 -2.60 20.71
CA ARG A 401 10.50 -4.01 20.24
C ARG A 401 10.30 -4.11 18.74
N GLU A 402 9.41 -3.29 18.19
CA GLU A 402 9.15 -3.23 16.75
C GLU A 402 10.41 -2.84 15.97
N THR A 403 11.10 -1.79 16.41
CA THR A 403 12.36 -1.34 15.80
C THR A 403 13.46 -2.39 15.87
N LYS A 404 13.50 -3.23 16.91
CA LYS A 404 14.43 -4.38 16.96
C LYS A 404 14.18 -5.37 15.83
N ILE A 405 12.91 -5.72 15.60
CA ILE A 405 12.51 -6.62 14.50
C ILE A 405 12.82 -5.96 13.15
N TYR A 406 12.52 -4.66 13.02
CA TYR A 406 12.81 -3.88 11.83
C TYR A 406 14.31 -3.92 11.46
N LEU A 407 15.21 -3.79 12.45
CA LEU A 407 16.65 -3.93 12.24
C LEU A 407 17.07 -5.35 11.82
N GLN A 408 16.42 -6.39 12.36
CA GLN A 408 16.65 -7.78 11.94
C GLN A 408 16.23 -8.02 10.49
N ILE A 409 15.10 -7.43 10.08
CA ILE A 409 14.64 -7.48 8.68
C ILE A 409 15.64 -6.75 7.79
N TYR A 410 16.07 -5.54 8.17
CA TYR A 410 17.07 -4.78 7.42
C TYR A 410 18.35 -5.59 7.19
N GLU A 411 18.93 -6.15 8.25
CA GLU A 411 20.13 -7.01 8.17
C GLU A 411 19.88 -8.25 7.30
N SER A 412 18.68 -8.81 7.35
CA SER A 412 18.33 -9.93 6.49
C SER A 412 18.20 -9.53 5.02
N VAL A 413 17.71 -8.33 4.70
CA VAL A 413 17.64 -7.83 3.33
C VAL A 413 19.06 -7.68 2.77
N GLU A 414 19.99 -7.08 3.52
CA GLU A 414 21.40 -6.95 3.12
C GLU A 414 22.03 -8.31 2.76
N ARG A 415 21.71 -9.37 3.51
CA ARG A 415 22.23 -10.72 3.26
C ARG A 415 21.63 -11.42 2.04
N HIS A 416 20.34 -11.22 1.77
CA HIS A 416 19.61 -12.00 0.74
C HIS A 416 19.39 -11.23 -0.57
N VAL A 417 19.57 -9.91 -0.54
CA VAL A 417 19.35 -9.03 -1.69
C VAL A 417 20.61 -8.16 -1.89
N PRO A 418 21.75 -8.75 -2.29
CA PRO A 418 23.00 -8.02 -2.42
C PRO A 418 22.89 -6.96 -3.51
N MET A 419 23.18 -5.70 -3.19
CA MET A 419 23.11 -4.56 -4.11
C MET A 419 24.48 -3.93 -4.29
N ASN A 420 24.75 -3.44 -5.50
CA ASN A 420 25.94 -2.65 -5.76
C ASN A 420 25.81 -1.27 -5.11
N GLU A 421 26.79 -0.89 -4.29
CA GLU A 421 26.84 0.42 -3.66
C GLU A 421 26.90 1.54 -4.72
N ARG A 422 26.31 2.69 -4.39
CA ARG A 422 26.37 3.89 -5.23
C ARG A 422 27.73 4.58 -5.03
N THR A 423 28.48 4.78 -6.11
CA THR A 423 29.84 5.33 -6.05
C THR A 423 29.90 6.86 -6.15
N ARG A 424 28.80 7.54 -6.45
CA ARG A 424 28.73 9.00 -6.65
C ARG A 424 27.41 9.59 -6.20
#